data_AF-A0A923ENJ2-F1
#
_entry.id   AF-A0A923ENJ2-F1
#
_cell.length_a   1.000
_cell.length_b   1.000
_cell.length_c   1.000
_cell.angle_alpha   90.00
_cell.angle_beta   90.00
_cell.angle_gamma   90.00
#
_symmetry.space_group_name_H-M   'P 1'
#
loop_
_entity.id
_entity.type
_entity.pdbx_description
1 polymer ?
#
loop_
_entity_poly.entity_id
_entity_poly.type
_entity_poly.pdbx_seq_one_letter_code
_entity_poly.pdbx_strand_id
1 'polypeptide(L)'
;MDQQRREPFYVAGSGCGARVSGFGGPPGRCTGGATYAGVVMFATEQKQMLWLAFACAEHADQLDAPRRMLPRDEAARDERHRNEQAARSGRPYTRPQPLALGRDARELHAKALRWAAAHAEAAEGLIP
;
A
#
# COMPACT_ATOMS: atom_id res chain seq x y z
N MET A 1 -16.21 -1.03 -16.47
CA MET A 1 -14.90 -1.62 -16.09
C MET A 1 -13.85 -0.53 -16.25
N ASP A 2 -13.69 0.30 -15.22
CA ASP A 2 -12.81 1.48 -15.24
C ASP A 2 -11.42 1.05 -14.75
N GLN A 3 -10.58 0.54 -15.66
CA GLN A 3 -9.18 0.20 -15.39
C GLN A 3 -8.26 1.44 -15.44
N GLN A 4 -8.80 2.66 -15.54
CA GLN A 4 -8.03 3.86 -15.90
C GLN A 4 -7.67 4.81 -14.74
N ARG A 5 -7.91 4.48 -13.46
CA ARG A 5 -7.59 5.39 -12.35
C ARG A 5 -6.83 4.79 -11.18
N ARG A 6 -5.62 4.30 -11.43
CA ARG A 6 -4.62 4.19 -10.36
C ARG A 6 -3.29 4.71 -10.89
N GLU A 7 -2.95 5.93 -10.52
CA GLU A 7 -1.57 6.40 -10.58
C GLU A 7 -0.65 5.34 -9.95
N PRO A 8 0.61 5.17 -10.40
CA PRO A 8 1.48 4.13 -9.85
C PRO A 8 1.71 4.37 -8.35
N PHE A 9 1.03 3.59 -7.51
CA PHE A 9 1.25 3.58 -6.08
C PHE A 9 2.64 2.98 -5.80
N TYR A 10 3.44 3.62 -4.96
CA TYR A 10 4.77 3.11 -4.60
C TYR A 10 4.66 2.01 -3.53
N VAL A 11 4.33 0.81 -3.99
CA VAL A 11 3.96 -0.35 -3.15
C VAL A 11 5.07 -0.87 -2.22
N ALA A 12 6.34 -0.60 -2.53
CA ALA A 12 7.49 -1.01 -1.72
C ALA A 12 7.99 0.09 -0.76
N GLY A 13 7.34 1.26 -0.74
CA GLY A 13 7.76 2.39 0.08
C GLY A 13 7.44 2.22 1.57
N SER A 14 8.14 2.99 2.40
CA SER A 14 7.82 3.16 3.83
C SER A 14 6.80 4.27 4.13
N GLY A 15 6.58 5.19 3.21
CA GLY A 15 5.64 6.30 3.35
C GLY A 15 4.28 6.05 2.69
N CYS A 16 3.46 7.10 2.63
CA CYS A 16 2.27 7.09 1.77
C CYS A 16 2.70 6.86 0.31
N GLY A 17 2.22 5.78 -0.28
CA GLY A 17 2.60 5.41 -1.64
C GLY A 17 1.84 6.17 -2.73
N ALA A 18 0.87 7.02 -2.37
CA ALA A 18 0.12 7.83 -3.31
C ALA A 18 1.06 8.75 -4.10
N ARG A 19 0.84 8.81 -5.42
CA ARG A 19 1.42 9.87 -6.23
C ARG A 19 0.58 11.11 -6.07
N VAL A 20 1.27 12.24 -6.06
CA VAL A 20 0.64 13.55 -6.08
C VAL A 20 1.14 14.29 -7.31
N SER A 21 0.21 14.73 -8.15
CA SER A 21 0.53 15.59 -9.28
C SER A 21 0.81 17.00 -8.74
N GLY A 22 2.06 17.46 -8.86
CA GLY A 22 2.41 18.85 -8.54
C GLY A 22 2.02 19.79 -9.67
N PHE A 23 1.68 21.04 -9.35
CA PHE A 23 1.39 22.06 -10.36
C PHE A 23 2.70 22.40 -11.12
N GLY A 24 2.84 21.87 -12.35
CA GLY A 24 3.97 22.16 -13.24
C GLY A 24 5.26 21.37 -13.02
N GLY A 25 5.25 20.32 -12.18
CA GLY A 25 6.42 19.47 -11.90
C GLY A 25 6.16 17.97 -12.13
N PRO A 26 7.20 17.13 -12.19
CA PRO A 26 7.02 15.68 -12.26
C PRO A 26 6.26 15.19 -11.01
N PRO A 27 5.40 14.16 -11.14
CA PRO A 27 4.60 13.65 -10.02
C PRO A 27 5.50 13.25 -8.85
N GLY A 28 5.16 13.75 -7.67
CA GLY A 28 5.88 13.51 -6.42
C GLY A 28 5.27 12.34 -5.63
N ARG A 29 5.91 11.99 -4.52
CA ARG A 29 5.30 11.12 -3.51
C ARG A 29 4.61 11.98 -2.46
N CYS A 30 3.45 11.54 -1.99
CA CYS A 30 2.84 12.13 -0.80
C CYS A 30 3.82 12.03 0.38
N THR A 31 3.98 13.12 1.12
CA THR A 31 4.82 13.21 2.33
C THR A 31 4.02 13.00 3.61
N GLY A 32 2.70 12.80 3.51
CA GLY A 32 1.81 12.57 4.64
C GLY A 32 2.19 11.30 5.41
N GLY A 33 2.08 11.38 6.75
CA GLY A 33 2.36 10.26 7.64
C GLY A 33 1.45 9.07 7.37
N ALA A 34 2.04 7.91 7.06
CA ALA A 34 1.30 6.68 6.88
C ALA A 34 0.65 6.22 8.19
N THR A 35 -0.68 6.14 8.18
CA THR A 35 -1.52 5.69 9.32
C THR A 35 -2.50 4.59 8.93
N TYR A 36 -2.60 4.29 7.64
CA TYR A 36 -3.38 3.20 7.08
C TYR A 36 -2.47 2.19 6.37
N ALA A 37 -2.87 0.92 6.45
CA ALA A 37 -2.31 -0.18 5.70
C ALA A 37 -3.42 -0.88 4.93
N GLY A 38 -3.05 -1.40 3.77
CA GLY A 38 -3.95 -2.13 2.88
C GLY A 38 -3.13 -2.89 1.87
N VAL A 39 -3.78 -3.40 0.83
CA VAL A 39 -3.11 -4.09 -0.25
C VAL A 39 -3.24 -3.32 -1.56
N VAL A 40 -2.29 -3.53 -2.46
CA VAL A 40 -2.37 -3.05 -3.84
C VAL A 40 -2.01 -4.20 -4.75
N MET A 41 -2.92 -4.50 -5.67
CA MET A 41 -2.63 -5.42 -6.77
C MET A 41 -1.83 -4.68 -7.85
N PHE A 42 -0.60 -5.12 -8.08
CA PHE A 42 0.21 -4.67 -9.21
C PHE A 42 0.23 -5.77 -10.28
N ALA A 43 -0.27 -5.46 -11.47
CA ALA A 43 -0.31 -6.37 -12.59
C ALA A 43 0.52 -5.81 -13.76
N THR A 44 1.44 -6.61 -14.27
CA THR A 44 2.05 -6.43 -15.58
C THR A 44 1.55 -7.54 -16.51
N GLU A 45 1.88 -7.45 -17.80
CA GLU A 45 1.58 -8.52 -18.77
C GLU A 45 2.13 -9.89 -18.34
N GLN A 46 3.16 -9.91 -17.49
CA GLN A 46 3.90 -11.12 -17.13
C GLN A 46 3.65 -11.59 -15.69
N LYS A 47 3.24 -10.69 -14.78
CA LYS A 47 3.17 -10.99 -13.34
C LYS A 47 2.03 -10.24 -12.67
N GLN A 48 1.35 -10.95 -11.79
CA GLN A 48 0.44 -10.37 -10.80
C GLN A 48 1.10 -10.46 -9.43
N MET A 49 1.16 -9.35 -8.71
CA MET A 49 1.84 -9.24 -7.43
C MET A 49 0.95 -8.49 -6.45
N LEU A 50 0.68 -9.10 -5.31
CA LEU A 50 -0.02 -8.42 -4.23
C LEU A 50 0.99 -7.82 -3.27
N TRP A 51 0.88 -6.54 -2.99
CA TRP A 51 1.77 -5.84 -2.07
C TRP A 51 1.03 -5.34 -0.85
N LEU A 52 1.68 -5.41 0.31
CA LEU A 52 1.31 -4.58 1.46
C LEU A 52 1.72 -3.14 1.15
N ALA A 53 0.82 -2.19 1.34
CA ALA A 53 1.01 -0.79 1.01
C ALA A 53 0.49 0.11 2.13
N PHE A 54 1.04 1.33 2.20
CA PHE A 54 0.75 2.28 3.26
C PHE A 54 0.23 3.61 2.70
N ALA A 55 -0.70 4.22 3.41
CA ALA A 55 -1.29 5.51 3.03
C ALA A 55 -1.49 6.42 4.26
N CYS A 56 -1.45 7.73 4.03
CA CYS A 56 -2.02 8.69 4.98
C CYS A 56 -3.55 8.62 4.94
N ALA A 57 -4.23 9.32 5.86
CA ALA A 57 -5.69 9.32 5.93
C ALA A 57 -6.35 9.82 4.63
N GLU A 58 -5.76 10.84 3.99
CA GLU A 58 -6.28 11.44 2.75
C GLU A 58 -6.25 10.51 1.53
N HIS A 59 -5.36 9.51 1.53
CA HIS A 59 -5.17 8.58 0.42
C HIS A 59 -5.48 7.13 0.80
N ALA A 60 -6.16 6.91 1.92
CA ALA A 60 -6.47 5.57 2.40
C ALA A 60 -7.41 4.83 1.42
N ASP A 61 -8.29 5.56 0.75
CA ASP A 61 -9.22 5.08 -0.28
C ASP A 61 -8.52 4.56 -1.55
N GLN A 62 -7.25 4.92 -1.76
CA GLN A 62 -6.44 4.41 -2.87
C GLN A 62 -5.90 3.00 -2.64
N LEU A 63 -5.98 2.49 -1.40
CA LEU A 63 -5.63 1.13 -1.05
C LEU A 63 -6.84 0.20 -1.22
N ASP A 64 -6.58 -1.04 -1.61
CA ASP A 64 -7.58 -2.10 -1.51
C ASP A 64 -7.62 -2.61 -0.05
N ALA A 65 -8.83 -2.80 0.48
CA ALA A 65 -9.06 -3.23 1.87
C ALA A 65 -8.29 -2.34 2.90
N PRO A 66 -8.47 -1.01 2.88
CA PRO A 66 -7.78 -0.13 3.81
C PRO A 66 -8.24 -0.36 5.23
N ARG A 67 -7.29 -0.28 6.17
CA ARG A 67 -7.55 -0.28 7.60
C ARG A 67 -6.48 0.52 8.33
N ARG A 68 -6.78 0.95 9.56
CA ARG A 68 -5.75 1.52 10.44
C ARG A 68 -4.58 0.53 10.60
N MET A 69 -3.37 1.08 10.66
CA MET A 69 -2.17 0.28 10.88
C MET A 69 -2.27 -0.47 12.20
N LEU A 70 -1.84 -1.71 12.18
CA LEU A 70 -1.64 -2.55 13.36
C LEU A 70 -0.14 -2.55 13.68
N PRO A 71 0.28 -2.99 14.88
CA PRO A 71 1.70 -3.04 15.24
C PRO A 71 2.59 -3.81 14.24
N ARG A 72 2.05 -4.86 13.60
CA ARG A 72 2.75 -5.60 12.54
C ARG A 72 3.00 -4.78 11.27
N ASP A 73 2.09 -3.86 10.94
CA ASP A 73 2.22 -3.00 9.77
C ASP A 73 3.23 -1.89 10.05
N GLU A 74 3.26 -1.37 11.27
CA GLU A 74 4.27 -0.41 11.73
C GLU A 74 5.67 -1.04 11.66
N ALA A 75 5.82 -2.26 12.17
CA ALA A 75 7.09 -2.99 12.08
C ALA A 75 7.54 -3.18 10.62
N ALA A 76 6.63 -3.56 9.72
CA ALA A 76 6.91 -3.70 8.29
C ALA A 76 7.27 -2.36 7.64
N ARG A 77 6.58 -1.27 8.01
CA ARG A 77 6.86 0.09 7.55
C ARG A 77 8.26 0.54 7.97
N ASP A 78 8.60 0.33 9.24
CA ASP A 78 9.88 0.71 9.81
C ASP A 78 11.03 -0.12 9.23
N GLU A 79 10.79 -1.41 8.94
CA GLU A 79 11.75 -2.24 8.20
C GLU A 79 12.01 -1.67 6.80
N ARG A 80 10.95 -1.32 6.06
CA ARG A 80 11.11 -0.67 4.75
C ARG A 80 11.86 0.65 4.86
N HIS A 81 11.58 1.44 5.90
CA HIS A 81 12.30 2.69 6.13
C HIS A 81 13.80 2.44 6.33
N ARG A 82 14.17 1.47 7.17
CA ARG A 82 15.58 1.07 7.35
C ARG A 82 16.22 0.61 6.05
N ASN A 83 15.52 -0.18 5.24
CA ASN A 83 16.00 -0.65 3.94
C ASN A 83 16.17 0.50 2.94
N GLU A 84 15.26 1.47 2.90
CA GLU A 84 15.39 2.67 2.07
C GLU A 84 16.61 3.53 2.47
N GLN A 85 16.84 3.70 3.77
CA GLN A 85 18.03 4.41 4.26
C GLN A 85 19.32 3.66 3.90
N ALA A 86 19.35 2.34 4.10
CA ALA A 86 20.47 1.50 3.72
C ALA A 86 20.75 1.61 2.21
N ALA A 87 19.72 1.49 1.36
CA ALA A 87 19.84 1.63 -0.08
C ALA A 87 20.39 3.00 -0.51
N ARG A 88 19.92 4.10 0.10
CA ARG A 88 20.42 5.46 -0.17
C ARG A 88 21.88 5.65 0.24
N SER A 89 22.31 4.97 1.29
CA SER A 89 23.70 5.01 1.79
C SER A 89 24.64 4.00 1.10
N GLY A 90 24.17 3.25 0.10
CA GLY A 90 24.97 2.22 -0.57
C GLY A 90 25.26 0.97 0.27
N ARG A 91 24.55 0.80 1.39
CA ARG A 91 24.69 -0.36 2.28
C ARG A 91 23.84 -1.53 1.76
N PRO A 92 24.24 -2.78 2.03
CA PRO A 92 23.39 -3.95 1.78
C PRO A 92 22.03 -3.79 2.46
N TYR A 93 20.96 -4.19 1.79
CA TYR A 93 19.60 -4.11 2.29
C TYR A 93 18.75 -5.25 1.73
N THR A 94 17.69 -5.60 2.44
CA THR A 94 16.71 -6.58 1.98
C THR A 94 15.65 -5.87 1.14
N ARG A 95 15.46 -6.32 -0.11
CA ARG A 95 14.38 -5.77 -0.95
C ARG A 95 13.03 -6.24 -0.42
N PRO A 96 12.06 -5.32 -0.20
CA PRO A 96 10.69 -5.69 0.12
C PRO A 96 10.14 -6.65 -0.95
N GLN A 97 9.47 -7.70 -0.50
CA GLN A 97 8.86 -8.71 -1.37
C GLN A 97 7.34 -8.52 -1.40
N PRO A 98 6.68 -8.92 -2.51
CA PRO A 98 5.23 -9.00 -2.53
C PRO A 98 4.74 -10.06 -1.53
N LEU A 99 3.52 -9.87 -1.02
CA LEU A 99 2.84 -10.83 -0.14
C LEU A 99 2.56 -12.14 -0.86
N ALA A 100 2.23 -12.07 -2.16
CA ALA A 100 1.93 -13.22 -2.99
C ALA A 100 2.10 -12.89 -4.47
N LEU A 101 2.19 -13.93 -5.30
CA LEU A 101 2.36 -13.86 -6.75
C LEU A 101 1.24 -14.60 -7.48
N GLY A 102 0.95 -14.20 -8.72
CA GLY A 102 0.10 -14.94 -9.65
C GLY A 102 -1.29 -15.26 -9.12
N ARG A 103 -1.63 -16.56 -9.08
CA ARG A 103 -2.93 -17.05 -8.57
C ARG A 103 -3.11 -16.71 -7.09
N ASP A 104 -2.09 -16.97 -6.27
CA ASP A 104 -2.14 -16.73 -4.83
C ASP A 104 -2.34 -15.24 -4.52
N ALA A 105 -1.74 -14.35 -5.32
CA ALA A 105 -1.98 -12.92 -5.23
C ALA A 105 -3.46 -12.58 -5.41
N ARG A 106 -4.11 -13.14 -6.44
CA ARG A 106 -5.54 -12.90 -6.71
C ARG A 106 -6.43 -13.46 -5.60
N GLU A 107 -6.14 -14.67 -5.12
CA GLU A 107 -6.92 -15.30 -4.07
C GLU A 107 -6.80 -14.53 -2.74
N LEU A 108 -5.59 -14.12 -2.37
CA LEU A 108 -5.33 -13.33 -1.17
C LEU A 108 -5.96 -11.93 -1.28
N HIS A 109 -5.90 -11.31 -2.46
CA HIS A 109 -6.56 -10.02 -2.70
C HIS A 109 -8.08 -10.13 -2.54
N ALA A 110 -8.71 -11.14 -3.17
CA ALA A 110 -10.13 -11.37 -3.03
C ALA A 110 -10.53 -11.66 -1.57
N LYS A 111 -9.69 -12.38 -0.82
CA LYS A 111 -9.90 -12.60 0.62
C LYS A 111 -9.83 -11.30 1.41
N ALA A 112 -8.85 -10.45 1.13
CA ALA A 112 -8.72 -9.14 1.78
C ALA A 112 -9.95 -8.25 1.53
N LEU A 113 -10.43 -8.20 0.29
CA LEU A 113 -11.65 -7.45 -0.07
C LEU A 113 -12.90 -7.99 0.65
N ARG A 114 -13.09 -9.31 0.68
CA ARG A 114 -14.21 -9.92 1.41
C ARG A 114 -14.15 -9.62 2.91
N TRP A 115 -12.96 -9.71 3.49
CA TRP A 115 -12.77 -9.38 4.91
C TRP A 115 -13.11 -7.91 5.18
N ALA A 116 -12.60 -6.98 4.36
CA ALA A 116 -12.89 -5.57 4.51
C ALA A 116 -14.38 -5.25 4.35
N ALA A 117 -15.06 -5.83 3.36
CA ALA A 117 -16.50 -5.66 3.18
C ALA A 117 -17.29 -6.15 4.41
N ALA A 118 -16.91 -7.30 4.98
CA ALA A 118 -17.55 -7.83 6.19
C ALA A 118 -17.29 -7.02 7.47
N HIS A 119 -16.27 -6.15 7.47
CA HIS A 119 -15.89 -5.34 8.64
C HIS A 119 -16.07 -3.83 8.42
N ALA A 120 -16.56 -3.41 7.25
CA ALA A 120 -16.90 -2.01 6.97
C ALA A 120 -18.03 -1.53 7.88
N GLU A 121 -19.03 -2.38 8.12
CA GLU A 121 -20.19 -2.08 8.97
C GLU A 121 -19.82 -1.93 10.46
N ALA A 122 -18.72 -2.54 10.91
CA ALA A 122 -18.24 -2.40 12.29
C ALA A 122 -17.54 -1.06 12.56
N ALA A 123 -17.08 -0.35 11.52
CA ALA A 123 -16.37 0.92 11.64
C ALA A 123 -17.32 2.14 11.63
N GLU A 124 -18.47 2.05 10.96
CA GLU A 124 -19.47 3.13 10.94
C GLU A 124 -20.28 3.24 12.25
N GLY A 125 -20.32 2.18 13.07
CA GLY A 125 -20.98 2.18 14.39
C GLY A 125 -20.17 2.77 15.55
N LEU A 126 -18.97 3.29 15.27
CA LEU A 126 -18.03 3.83 16.27
C LEU A 126 -17.73 5.31 16.00
N ILE A 127 -18.77 6.11 15.78
CA ILE A 127 -18.71 7.57 15.85
C ILE A 127 -19.43 7.99 17.14
N PRO A 128 -18.73 8.55 18.15
CA PRO A 128 -19.37 9.16 19.31
C PRO A 128 -20.13 10.44 18.95
#